data_AF-A0A964ZLC9-F1
#
_entry.id   AF-A0A964ZLC9-F1
#
_cell.length_a   1.000
_cell.length_b   1.000
_cell.length_c   1.000
_cell.angle_alpha   90.00
_cell.angle_beta   90.00
_cell.angle_gamma   90.00
#
_symmetry.space_group_name_H-M   'P 1'
#
loop_
_entity.id
_entity.type
_entity.pdbx_description
1 polymer ?
#
loop_
_entity_poly.entity_id
_entity_poly.type
_entity_poly.pdbx_seq_one_letter_code
_entity_poly.pdbx_strand_id
1 'polypeptide(L)' 'GGETWRALMEPARMAARRLVERGEVQITQAGRVVDPSRAKGPIRVRRSRR' A
#
# COMPACT_ATOMS: atom_id res chain seq x y z
N GLY A 1 -5.04 -5.18 22.52
CA GLY A 1 -4.54 -4.37 21.40
C GLY A 1 -5.65 -4.23 20.38
N GLY A 2 -6.09 -3.00 20.14
CA GLY A 2 -7.47 -2.65 19.80
C GLY A 2 -7.92 -2.91 18.36
N GLU A 3 -9.19 -3.28 18.21
CA GLU A 3 -9.86 -3.55 16.94
C GLU A 3 -9.93 -2.33 15.99
N THR A 4 -9.70 -1.12 16.52
CA THR A 4 -9.75 0.16 15.79
C THR A 4 -8.77 0.26 14.62
N TRP A 5 -7.63 -0.44 14.65
CA TRP A 5 -6.65 -0.34 13.55
C TRP A 5 -7.19 -0.95 12.24
N ARG A 6 -8.10 -1.93 12.31
CA ARG A 6 -8.68 -2.55 11.09
C ARG A 6 -9.49 -1.54 10.29
N ALA A 7 -10.20 -0.63 10.98
CA ALA A 7 -10.94 0.46 10.33
C ALA A 7 -10.03 1.44 9.59
N LEU A 8 -8.75 1.54 9.99
CA LEU A 8 -7.76 2.41 9.35
C LEU A 8 -7.08 1.78 8.12
N MET A 9 -7.33 0.50 7.80
CA MET A 9 -6.69 -0.17 6.67
C MET A 9 -7.04 0.44 5.32
N GLU A 10 -8.31 0.80 5.09
CA GLU A 10 -8.72 1.45 3.84
C GLU A 10 -8.12 2.88 3.72
N PRO A 11 -8.20 3.74 4.75
CA PRO A 11 -7.47 5.00 4.77
C PRO A 11 -5.96 4.86 4.49
N ALA A 12 -5.31 3.85 5.08
CA ALA A 12 -3.90 3.57 4.86
C ALA A 12 -3.61 3.16 3.40
N ARG A 13 -4.46 2.31 2.80
CA ARG A 13 -4.35 1.96 1.37
C ARG A 13 -4.50 3.17 0.47
N MET A 14 -5.45 4.05 0.77
CA MET A 14 -5.65 5.28 0.00
C MET A 14 -4.43 6.21 0.07
N ALA A 15 -3.84 6.36 1.26
CA ALA A 15 -2.59 7.10 1.40
C ALA A 15 -1.45 6.48 0.60
N ALA A 16 -1.29 5.15 0.65
CA ALA A 16 -0.26 4.45 -0.10
C ALA A 16 -0.45 4.58 -1.63
N ARG A 17 -1.69 4.56 -2.13
CA ARG A 17 -2.01 4.81 -3.55
C ARG A 17 -1.53 6.20 -4.00
N ARG A 18 -1.83 7.24 -3.22
CA ARG A 18 -1.36 8.61 -3.51
C ARG A 18 0.16 8.72 -3.56
N LEU A 19 0.87 7.99 -2.68
CA LEU A 19 2.34 7.98 -2.71
C LEU A 19 2.88 7.24 -3.93
N VAL A 20 2.19 6.19 -4.42
CA VAL A 20 2.54 5.52 -5.68
C VAL A 20 2.32 6.45 -6.87
N GLU A 21 1.21 7.18 -6.91
CA GLU A 21 0.92 8.16 -7.97
C GLU A 21 1.99 9.27 -8.04
N ARG A 22 2.56 9.65 -6.89
CA ARG A 22 3.68 10.59 -6.79
C ARG A 22 5.05 9.97 -7.12
N GLY A 23 5.11 8.65 -7.35
CA GLY A 23 6.34 7.92 -7.59
C GLY A 23 7.23 7.73 -6.35
N GLU A 24 6.76 8.11 -5.16
CA GLU A 24 7.55 8.08 -3.91
C GLU A 24 7.72 6.67 -3.36
N VAL A 25 6.75 5.79 -3.61
CA VAL A 25 6.75 4.41 -3.14
C VAL A 25 6.31 3.45 -4.24
N GLN A 26 6.63 2.17 -4.03
CA GLN A 26 6.09 1.07 -4.81
C GLN A 26 5.33 0.12 -3.88
N ILE A 27 4.23 -0.43 -4.38
CA ILE A 27 3.45 -1.46 -3.69
C ILE A 27 3.80 -2.81 -4.28
N THR A 28 4.09 -3.79 -3.42
CA THR A 28 4.40 -5.16 -3.82
C THR A 28 3.50 -6.18 -3.13
N GLN A 29 3.27 -7.29 -3.83
CA GLN A 29 2.59 -8.47 -3.32
C GLN A 29 3.37 -9.71 -3.77
N ALA A 30 3.67 -10.61 -2.84
CA ALA A 30 4.54 -11.77 -3.09
C ALA A 30 5.87 -11.39 -3.80
N GLY A 31 6.46 -10.26 -3.39
CA GLY A 31 7.72 -9.75 -3.94
C GLY A 31 7.63 -9.04 -5.29
N ARG A 32 6.46 -9.02 -5.94
CA ARG A 32 6.25 -8.41 -7.26
C ARG A 32 5.55 -7.05 -7.14
N VAL A 33 5.95 -6.07 -7.94
CA VAL A 33 5.24 -4.79 -8.04
C VAL A 33 3.85 -5.04 -8.63
N VAL A 34 2.82 -4.48 -8.02
CA VAL A 34 1.42 -4.68 -8.43
C VAL A 34 0.68 -3.35 -8.51
N ASP A 35 -0.40 -3.32 -9.30
CA ASP A 35 -1.36 -2.23 -9.29
C ASP A 35 -2.10 -2.19 -7.94
N PRO A 36 -1.96 -1.11 -7.15
CA PRO A 36 -2.56 -1.02 -5.82
C PRO A 36 -4.08 -0.81 -5.82
N SER A 37 -4.69 -0.50 -6.96
CA SER A 37 -6.16 -0.45 -7.11
C SER A 37 -6.76 -1.86 -7.22
N ARG A 38 -5.97 -2.85 -7.66
CA ARG A 38 -6.41 -4.24 -7.90
C ARG A 38 -5.89 -5.24 -6.87
N ALA A 39 -4.84 -4.90 -6.12
CA ALA A 39 -4.20 -5.78 -5.16
C ALA A 39 -5.13 -6.15 -3.98
N LYS A 40 -5.41 -7.44 -3.82
CA LYS A 40 -6.22 -8.00 -2.74
C LYS A 40 -5.34 -8.64 -1.67
N GLY A 41 -5.75 -8.52 -0.40
CA GLY A 41 -5.02 -9.13 0.72
C GLY A 41 -3.73 -8.38 1.08
N PRO A 42 -2.81 -9.01 1.83
CA PRO A 42 -1.62 -8.34 2.35
C PRO A 42 -0.72 -7.78 1.25
N ILE A 43 -0.31 -6.53 1.43
CA ILE A 43 0.62 -5.82 0.53
C ILE A 43 1.80 -5.28 1.34
N ARG A 44 2.90 -4.98 0.66
CA ARG A 44 4.03 -4.24 1.23
C ARG A 44 4.22 -2.92 0.51
N VAL A 45 4.57 -1.88 1.26
CA VAL A 45 4.95 -0.56 0.73
C VAL A 45 6.45 -0.42 0.91
N ARG A 46 7.17 -0.08 -0.16
CA ARG A 46 8.61 0.20 -0.13
C ARG A 46 8.88 1.57 -0.74
N ARG A 47 9.87 2.31 -0.23
CA ARG A 47 10.32 3.55 -0.88
C ARG A 47 10.84 3.23 -2.28
N SER A 48 10.51 4.08 -3.26
CA SER A 48 11.18 4.08 -4.55
C SER A 48 12.62 4.50 -4.33
N ARG A 49 13.56 3.65 -4.71
CA ARG A 49 14.97 4.05 -4.79
C ARG A 49 15.09 4.88 -6.06
N ARG A 50 15.32 6.19 -5.90
CA ARG A 50 15.71 7.06 -7.03
C ARG A 50 16.96 6.49 -7.69
#